data_AF-B9ER48-F1
#
_entry.id   AF-B9ER48-F1
#
_cell.length_a   1.000
_cell.length_b   1.000
_cell.length_c   1.000
_cell.angle_alpha   90.00
_cell.angle_beta   90.00
_cell.angle_gamma   90.00
#
_symmetry.space_group_name_H-M   'P 1'
#
loop_
_entity.id
_entity.type
_entity.pdbx_description
1 polymer ?
#
loop_
_entity_poly.entity_id
_entity_poly.type
_entity_poly.pdbx_seq_one_letter_code
_entity_poly.pdbx_strand_id
1 'polypeptide(L)' 'MKNYLISGLVDDYRIKINLFAISPNHAIKVFQQKYPEATDIYVIQDLFKGNK' A
#
# COMPACT_ATOMS: atom_id res chain seq x y z
N MET A 1 -5.49 -13.89 -3.50
CA MET A 1 -4.72 -12.85 -2.76
C MET A 1 -3.54 -12.42 -3.62
N LYS A 2 -3.16 -11.14 -3.58
CA LYS A 2 -2.05 -10.59 -4.37
C LYS A 2 -1.16 -9.74 -3.45
N ASN A 3 0.11 -9.60 -3.83
CA ASN A 3 1.01 -8.62 -3.21
C ASN A 3 0.72 -7.23 -3.78
N TYR A 4 0.48 -6.28 -2.90
CA TYR A 4 0.31 -4.86 -3.21
C TYR A 4 1.45 -4.08 -2.56
N LEU A 5 2.17 -3.29 -3.34
CA LEU A 5 3.11 -2.34 -2.78
C LEU A 5 2.32 -1.12 -2.31
N ILE A 6 2.29 -0.87 -1.00
CA ILE A 6 1.62 0.29 -0.41
C ILE A 6 2.63 1.28 0.10
N SER A 7 2.34 2.55 -0.12
CA SER A 7 3.09 3.68 0.38
C SER A 7 2.19 4.54 1.26
N GLY A 8 2.72 5.02 2.39
CA GLY A 8 2.05 5.98 3.26
C GLY A 8 3.06 6.89 3.94
N LEU A 9 2.64 8.11 4.28
CA LEU A 9 3.43 9.06 5.06
C LEU A 9 3.07 8.90 6.54
N VAL A 10 4.06 8.64 7.39
CA VAL A 10 3.90 8.59 8.86
C VAL A 10 4.83 9.62 9.44
N ASP A 11 4.26 10.61 10.13
CA ASP A 11 4.95 11.85 10.51
C ASP A 11 5.57 12.49 9.26
N ASP A 12 6.91 12.58 9.19
CA ASP A 12 7.66 13.08 8.03
C ASP A 12 8.33 11.97 7.20
N TYR A 13 8.08 10.69 7.53
CA TYR A 13 8.75 9.55 6.91
C TYR A 13 7.82 8.79 5.96
N ARG A 14 8.35 8.49 4.77
CA ARG A 14 7.63 7.67 3.78
C ARG A 14 7.90 6.19 4.00
N ILE A 15 6.86 5.44 4.39
CA ILE A 15 6.93 3.99 4.54
C ILE A 15 6.40 3.32 3.29
N LYS A 16 7.16 2.36 2.74
CA LYS A 16 6.75 1.52 1.61
C LYS A 16 6.89 0.05 1.98
N ILE A 17 5.79 -0.71 1.90
CA ILE A 17 5.78 -2.14 2.21
C ILE A 17 4.94 -2.94 1.23
N ASN A 18 5.35 -4.20 0.99
CA ASN A 18 4.50 -5.16 0.29
C ASN A 18 3.51 -5.78 1.27
N LEU A 19 2.22 -5.67 0.97
CA LEU A 19 1.14 -6.26 1.74
C LEU A 19 0.41 -7.30 0.91
N PHE A 20 0.19 -8.47 1.51
CA PHE A 20 -0.63 -9.51 0.92
C PHE A 20 -2.10 -9.24 1.27
N ALA A 21 -2.93 -8.97 0.27
CA ALA A 21 -4.33 -8.67 0.51
C ALA A 21 -5.25 -9.25 -0.58
N ILE A 22 -6.55 -9.16 -0.32
CA ILE A 22 -7.59 -9.62 -1.26
C ILE A 22 -7.86 -8.56 -2.34
N SER A 23 -7.72 -7.27 -2.01
CA SER A 23 -7.92 -6.14 -2.92
C SER A 23 -7.04 -4.94 -2.52
N PRO A 24 -6.85 -3.92 -3.40
CA PRO A 24 -6.11 -2.70 -3.07
C PRO A 24 -6.67 -1.99 -1.83
N ASN A 25 -7.99 -1.83 -1.75
CA ASN A 25 -8.66 -1.19 -0.61
C ASN A 25 -8.44 -1.98 0.69
N HIS A 26 -8.42 -3.31 0.60
CA HIS A 26 -8.13 -4.14 1.77
C HIS A 26 -6.67 -3.96 2.22
N ALA A 27 -5.72 -3.89 1.29
CA ALA A 27 -4.32 -3.60 1.62
C ALA A 27 -4.17 -2.22 2.28
N ILE A 28 -4.88 -1.18 1.80
CA ILE A 28 -4.87 0.15 2.43
C ILE A 28 -5.39 0.08 3.86
N LYS A 29 -6.50 -0.63 4.12
CA LYS A 29 -7.03 -0.82 5.48
C LYS A 29 -6.03 -1.51 6.39
N VAL A 30 -5.36 -2.56 5.92
CA VAL A 30 -4.32 -3.27 6.68
C VAL A 30 -3.13 -2.34 6.98
N PHE A 31 -2.72 -1.52 6.00
CA PHE A 31 -1.67 -0.53 6.20
C PHE A 31 -2.06 0.49 7.28
N GLN A 32 -3.28 1.03 7.20
CA GLN A 32 -3.79 2.02 8.17
C GLN A 32 -3.97 1.43 9.57
N GLN A 33 -4.34 0.15 9.69
CA GLN A 33 -4.37 -0.53 10.99
C GLN A 33 -2.98 -0.64 11.63
N LYS A 34 -1.94 -0.84 10.81
CA LYS A 34 -0.55 -0.94 11.28
C LYS A 34 0.06 0.43 11.59
N TYR A 35 -0.35 1.45 10.83
CA TYR A 35 0.11 2.84 10.97
C TYR A 35 -1.12 3.77 11.06
N PRO A 36 -1.74 3.90 12.25
CA PRO A 36 -2.99 4.65 12.42
C PRO A 36 -2.89 6.13 12.01
N GLU A 37 -1.74 6.74 12.28
CA GLU A 37 -1.43 8.14 11.96
C GLU A 37 -0.95 8.35 10.51
N ALA A 38 -0.96 7.29 9.69
CA ALA A 38 -0.53 7.40 8.31
C ALA A 38 -1.46 8.29 7.48
N THR A 39 -0.87 9.21 6.73
CA THR A 39 -1.54 10.07 5.75
C THR A 39 -1.00 9.77 4.34
N ASP A 40 -1.65 10.33 3.30
CA ASP A 40 -1.22 10.17 1.90
C ASP A 40 -0.94 8.69 1.52
N ILE A 41 -1.90 7.82 1.84
CA ILE A 41 -1.79 6.37 1.65
C ILE A 41 -2.27 6.00 0.23
N TYR A 42 -1.42 5.34 -0.54
CA TYR A 42 -1.75 4.87 -1.88
C TYR A 42 -1.09 3.53 -2.21
N VAL A 43 -1.74 2.80 -3.13
CA VAL A 43 -1.21 1.56 -3.69
C VAL A 43 -0.40 1.91 -4.92
N ILE A 44 0.86 1.49 -4.94
CA ILE A 44 1.73 1.60 -6.11
C ILE A 44 1.35 0.45 -7.05
N GLN A 45 0.59 0.78 -8.10
CA GLN A 45 0.30 -0.14 -9.18
C GLN A 45 1.45 -0.10 -10.19
N ASP A 46 1.98 -1.28 -10.50
CA ASP A 46 2.89 -1.43 -11.63
C ASP A 46 2.06 -1.44 -12.92
N LEU A 47 1.90 -0.26 -13.52
CA LEU A 47 1.13 -0.05 -14.75
C LEU A 47 1.75 -0.77 -15.96
N PHE A 48 3.01 -1.22 -15.86
CA PHE A 48 3.76 -1.84 -16.95
C PHE A 48 3.81 -3.37 -16.86
N LYS A 49 3.23 -3.96 -15.81
CA LYS A 49 3.27 -5.42 -15.59
C LYS A 49 2.36 -6.23 -16.51
N GLY A 50 1.62 -5.59 -17.42
CA GLY A 50 0.64 -6.20 -18.33
C GLY A 50 1.07 -6.37 -19.78
N ASN A 51 2.25 -5.87 -20.19
CA ASN A 51 2.75 -6.05 -21.55
C ASN A 51 3.86 -7.11 -21.58
N LYS A 52 3.48 -8.37 -21.51
CA LYS A 52 4.34 -9.51 -21.91
C LYS A 52 3.50 -10.54 -22.64
#